data_AF-A0A167DET5-F1
#
_entry.id   AF-A0A167DET5-F1
#
_cell.length_a   1.000
_cell.length_b   1.000
_cell.length_c   1.000
_cell.angle_alpha   90.00
_cell.angle_beta   90.00
_cell.angle_gamma   90.00
#
_symmetry.space_group_name_H-M   'P 1'
#
loop_
_entity.id
_entity.type
_entity.pdbx_description
1 polymer ?
#
loop_
_entity_poly.entity_id
_entity_poly.type
_entity_poly.pdbx_seq_one_letter_code
_entity_poly.pdbx_strand_id
1 'polypeptide(L)'
;MSVRRLFGTATADAGVFWSDKVSEQGWRIQYNKTLDKVSPLKPYRLLDPSGNLWASSDTMQEMVDDLPGLIDEFSGKDSLFSSEEAKKLAKEAIGILVTAGQVWLAKEVSEE
;
A
#
# COMPACT_ATOMS: atom_id res chain seq x y z
N MET A 1 5.22 -15.02 1.10
CA MET A 1 3.89 -15.18 1.73
C MET A 1 2.90 -14.32 0.97
N SER A 2 1.61 -14.29 1.30
CA SER A 2 0.59 -13.59 0.47
C SER A 2 0.31 -12.16 0.94
N VAL A 3 0.26 -11.21 0.02
CA VAL A 3 -0.34 -9.90 0.27
C VAL A 3 -1.84 -10.08 0.50
N ARG A 4 -2.35 -9.51 1.60
CA ARG A 4 -3.78 -9.53 1.91
C ARG A 4 -4.44 -8.31 1.28
N ARG A 5 -5.37 -8.56 0.36
CA ARG A 5 -6.13 -7.55 -0.36
C ARG A 5 -7.32 -7.08 0.47
N LEU A 6 -7.49 -5.76 0.60
CA LEU A 6 -8.43 -5.13 1.53
C LEU A 6 -9.19 -3.97 0.88
N PHE A 7 -9.41 -4.03 -0.43
CA PHE A 7 -9.99 -3.01 -1.30
C PHE A 7 -11.10 -2.16 -0.65
N GLY A 8 -10.83 -0.87 -0.42
CA GLY A 8 -11.82 0.09 0.06
C GLY A 8 -12.26 -0.14 1.51
N THR A 9 -11.49 -0.89 2.30
CA THR A 9 -11.81 -1.06 3.73
C THR A 9 -11.53 0.24 4.46
N ALA A 10 -12.55 0.82 5.08
CA ALA A 10 -12.38 2.02 5.90
C ALA A 10 -11.37 1.77 7.03
N THR A 11 -10.43 2.68 7.24
CA THR A 11 -9.48 2.59 8.35
C THR A 11 -10.13 3.06 9.64
N ALA A 12 -10.11 2.22 10.67
CA ALA A 12 -10.27 2.70 12.04
C ALA A 12 -8.87 3.06 12.55
N ASP A 13 -8.54 4.35 12.66
CA ASP A 13 -7.26 4.82 13.23
C ASP A 13 -7.23 4.70 14.78
N ALA A 14 -8.00 3.77 15.34
CA ALA A 14 -8.18 3.62 16.77
C ALA A 14 -6.95 2.95 17.41
N GLY A 15 -6.14 3.74 18.12
CA GLY A 15 -5.20 3.27 19.15
C GLY A 15 -3.93 2.56 18.65
N VAL A 16 -3.65 2.59 17.34
CA VAL A 16 -2.54 1.85 16.73
C VAL A 16 -1.63 2.84 15.97
N PHE A 17 -0.36 2.92 16.34
CA PHE A 17 0.60 3.87 15.74
C PHE A 17 1.17 3.33 14.42
N TRP A 18 0.93 4.07 13.33
CA TRP A 18 1.46 3.77 12.00
C TRP A 18 2.52 4.80 11.62
N SER A 19 3.61 4.34 11.00
CA SER A 19 4.67 5.21 10.47
C SER A 19 4.70 5.14 8.95
N ASP A 20 4.61 6.29 8.28
CA ASP A 20 4.72 6.39 6.83
C ASP A 20 6.15 6.04 6.42
N LYS A 21 6.31 5.00 5.60
CA LYS A 21 7.59 4.59 5.01
C LYS A 21 7.76 5.14 3.61
N VAL A 22 6.67 5.16 2.86
CA VAL A 22 6.60 5.77 1.53
C VAL A 22 5.29 6.55 1.44
N SER A 23 5.34 7.76 0.92
CA SER A 23 4.16 8.60 0.70
C SER A 23 4.31 9.34 -0.62
N GLU A 24 3.55 8.93 -1.64
CA GLU A 24 3.63 9.48 -2.98
C GLU A 24 2.22 9.74 -3.53
N GLN A 25 1.97 10.96 -4.00
CA GLN A 25 0.68 11.37 -4.60
C GLN A 25 -0.55 10.98 -3.75
N GLY A 26 -0.44 11.06 -2.42
CA GLY A 26 -1.49 10.70 -1.47
C GLY A 26 -1.57 9.21 -1.13
N TRP A 27 -0.94 8.33 -1.92
CA TRP A 27 -0.77 6.93 -1.58
C TRP A 27 0.29 6.77 -0.50
N ARG A 28 0.02 5.90 0.46
CA ARG A 28 0.91 5.72 1.61
C ARG A 28 1.15 4.25 1.89
N ILE A 29 2.41 3.87 2.04
CA ILE A 29 2.79 2.60 2.65
C ILE A 29 3.20 2.89 4.08
N GLN A 30 2.44 2.31 5.02
CA GLN A 30 2.66 2.50 6.44
C GLN A 30 3.14 1.22 7.09
N TYR A 31 3.97 1.37 8.11
CA TYR A 31 4.50 0.27 8.89
C TYR A 31 4.09 0.41 10.36
N ASN A 32 3.79 -0.72 10.99
CA ASN A 32 3.63 -0.82 12.43
C ASN A 32 4.45 -1.98 13.00
N LYS A 33 5.42 -1.63 13.86
CA LYS A 33 6.30 -2.59 14.55
C LYS A 33 5.63 -3.33 15.72
N THR A 34 4.64 -2.69 16.34
CA THR A 34 3.92 -3.18 17.52
C THR A 34 2.70 -4.04 17.19
N LEU A 35 2.42 -4.22 15.90
CA LEU A 35 1.30 -5.03 15.45
C LEU A 35 1.56 -6.48 15.86
N ASP A 36 0.69 -7.01 16.73
CA ASP A 36 0.82 -8.38 17.22
C ASP A 36 0.66 -9.38 16.06
N LYS A 37 1.31 -10.54 16.13
CA LYS A 37 1.20 -11.62 15.12
C LYS A 37 -0.22 -12.15 14.98
N VAL A 38 -1.06 -11.93 15.98
CA VAL A 38 -2.47 -12.32 16.03
C VAL A 38 -3.39 -11.25 15.41
N SER A 39 -2.84 -10.06 15.07
CA SER A 39 -3.59 -9.01 14.40
C SER A 39 -4.06 -9.51 13.03
N PRO A 40 -5.33 -9.27 12.65
CA PRO A 40 -5.80 -9.59 11.30
C PRO A 40 -5.14 -8.71 10.23
N LEU A 41 -4.57 -7.57 10.63
CA LEU A 41 -3.77 -6.72 9.76
C LEU A 41 -2.31 -7.16 9.84
N LYS A 42 -1.63 -7.12 8.70
CA LYS A 42 -0.18 -7.33 8.62
C LYS A 42 0.58 -6.03 8.92
N PRO A 43 1.86 -6.09 9.32
CA PRO A 43 2.61 -4.93 9.80
C PRO A 43 2.84 -3.84 8.74
N TYR A 44 2.82 -4.17 7.45
CA TYR A 44 2.79 -3.18 6.37
C TYR A 44 1.39 -3.06 5.81
N ARG A 45 0.97 -1.83 5.52
CA ARG A 45 -0.32 -1.54 4.87
C ARG A 45 -0.22 -0.49 3.79
N LEU A 46 -1.04 -0.63 2.76
CA LEU A 46 -1.21 0.33 1.68
C LEU A 46 -2.51 1.09 1.86
N LEU A 47 -2.42 2.41 1.89
CA LEU A 47 -3.56 3.33 1.91
C LEU A 47 -3.65 4.10 0.60
N ASP A 48 -4.88 4.33 0.16
CA ASP A 48 -5.18 5.25 -0.92
C ASP A 48 -5.19 6.72 -0.44
N PRO A 49 -5.26 7.71 -1.37
CA PRO A 49 -5.35 9.12 -1.02
C PRO A 49 -6.56 9.50 -0.17
N SER A 50 -7.62 8.68 -0.18
CA SER A 50 -8.82 8.89 0.65
C SER A 50 -8.66 8.29 2.06
N GLY A 51 -7.54 7.61 2.33
CA GLY A 51 -7.27 6.94 3.60
C GLY A 51 -7.85 5.52 3.69
N ASN A 52 -8.44 4.98 2.63
CA ASN A 52 -8.94 3.60 2.67
C ASN A 52 -7.78 2.61 2.58
N LEU A 53 -7.95 1.49 3.26
CA LEU A 53 -7.03 0.38 3.21
C LEU A 53 -7.20 -0.40 1.91
N TRP A 54 -6.09 -0.73 1.27
CA TRP A 54 -6.08 -1.40 -0.04
C TRP A 54 -5.39 -2.76 0.03
N ALA A 55 -4.28 -2.84 0.75
CA ALA A 55 -3.54 -4.07 0.94
C ALA A 55 -2.78 -4.07 2.27
N SER A 56 -2.37 -5.24 2.73
CA SER A 56 -1.42 -5.41 3.83
C SER A 56 -0.47 -6.57 3.59
N SER A 57 0.78 -6.46 4.03
CA SER A 57 1.85 -7.44 3.82
C SER A 57 2.75 -7.58 5.06
N ASP A 58 3.49 -8.68 5.14
CA ASP A 58 4.42 -8.91 6.25
C ASP A 58 5.73 -8.14 6.05
N THR A 59 6.09 -7.87 4.79
CA THR A 59 7.29 -7.13 4.42
C THR A 59 7.00 -6.05 3.39
N MET A 60 7.86 -5.04 3.34
CA MET A 60 7.84 -4.00 2.31
C MET A 60 8.04 -4.58 0.91
N GLN A 61 8.95 -5.55 0.76
CA GLN A 61 9.21 -6.24 -0.52
C GLN A 61 7.94 -6.88 -1.08
N GLU A 62 7.23 -7.66 -0.27
CA GLU A 62 5.97 -8.28 -0.69
C GLU A 62 4.93 -7.25 -1.12
N MET A 63 4.85 -6.09 -0.45
CA MET A 63 3.95 -5.01 -0.86
C MET A 63 4.32 -4.49 -2.25
N VAL A 64 5.59 -4.14 -2.44
CA VAL A 64 6.09 -3.55 -3.68
C VAL A 64 5.94 -4.50 -4.86
N ASP A 65 6.18 -5.80 -4.65
CA ASP A 65 6.08 -6.82 -5.68
C ASP A 65 4.62 -7.09 -6.12
N ASP A 66 3.64 -6.98 -5.21
CA ASP A 66 2.22 -7.21 -5.53
C ASP A 66 1.49 -5.94 -6.03
N LEU A 67 2.04 -4.75 -5.79
CA LEU A 67 1.45 -3.46 -6.22
C LEU A 67 1.05 -3.39 -7.71
N PRO A 68 1.87 -3.86 -8.68
CA PRO A 68 1.48 -3.87 -10.08
C PRO A 68 0.25 -4.76 -10.35
N GLY A 69 0.21 -5.96 -9.76
CA GLY A 69 -0.92 -6.88 -9.91
C GLY A 69 -2.19 -6.37 -9.25
N LEU A 70 -2.04 -5.67 -8.12
CA LEU A 70 -3.12 -4.94 -7.49
C LEU A 70 -3.71 -3.91 -8.47
N ILE A 71 -2.90 -3.05 -9.10
CA ILE A 71 -3.37 -2.04 -10.07
C ILE A 71 -4.20 -2.66 -11.20
N ASP A 72 -3.72 -3.76 -11.78
CA ASP A 72 -4.39 -4.39 -12.91
C ASP A 72 -5.78 -4.90 -12.49
N GLU A 73 -5.89 -5.54 -11.33
CA GLU A 73 -7.17 -5.96 -10.75
C GLU A 73 -8.08 -4.79 -10.38
N PHE A 74 -7.50 -3.65 -9.97
CA PHE A 74 -8.24 -2.44 -9.62
C PHE A 74 -8.77 -1.69 -10.84
N SER A 75 -7.96 -1.54 -11.89
CA SER A 75 -8.34 -0.86 -13.13
C SER A 75 -9.49 -1.54 -13.85
N GLY A 76 -9.65 -2.86 -13.65
CA GLY A 76 -10.78 -3.64 -14.13
C GLY A 76 -12.06 -3.52 -13.30
N LYS A 77 -12.05 -2.85 -12.14
CA LYS A 77 -13.23 -2.63 -11.30
C LYS A 77 -13.75 -1.20 -11.45
N ASP A 78 -14.76 -1.04 -12.30
CA ASP A 78 -15.41 0.26 -12.58
C ASP A 78 -15.96 0.98 -11.33
N SER A 79 -16.21 0.24 -10.24
CA SER A 79 -16.77 0.79 -8.99
C SER A 79 -15.79 1.63 -8.16
N LEU A 80 -14.48 1.53 -8.37
CA LEU A 80 -13.49 2.15 -7.48
C LEU A 80 -12.99 3.51 -7.97
N PHE A 81 -13.24 3.85 -9.23
CA PHE A 81 -12.83 5.10 -9.85
C PHE A 81 -13.95 5.66 -10.72
N SER A 82 -14.26 6.94 -10.54
CA SER A 82 -15.38 7.59 -11.24
C SER A 82 -15.13 7.83 -12.72
N SER A 83 -13.89 7.73 -13.21
CA SER A 83 -13.54 7.95 -14.62
C SER A 83 -12.25 7.22 -15.06
N GLU A 84 -12.06 7.10 -16.38
CA GLU A 84 -10.83 6.56 -16.97
C GLU A 84 -9.59 7.42 -16.64
N GLU A 85 -9.75 8.73 -16.50
CA GLU A 85 -8.66 9.61 -16.04
C GLU A 85 -8.23 9.24 -14.61
N ALA A 86 -9.18 8.92 -13.73
CA ALA A 86 -8.86 8.49 -12.36
C ALA A 86 -8.12 7.14 -12.34
N LYS A 87 -8.48 6.20 -13.24
CA LYS A 87 -7.74 4.95 -13.43
C LYS A 87 -6.31 5.20 -13.91
N LYS A 88 -6.12 6.09 -14.88
CA LYS A 88 -4.80 6.46 -15.40
C LYS A 88 -3.93 7.12 -14.32
N LEU A 89 -4.48 8.06 -13.57
CA LEU A 89 -3.79 8.73 -12.47
C LEU A 89 -3.40 7.73 -11.36
N ALA A 90 -4.28 6.80 -11.01
CA ALA A 90 -3.96 5.76 -10.04
C ALA A 90 -2.80 4.87 -10.50
N LYS A 91 -2.77 4.50 -11.80
CA LYS A 91 -1.68 3.70 -12.37
C LYS A 91 -0.34 4.43 -12.35
N GLU A 92 -0.34 5.72 -12.68
CA GLU A 92 0.87 6.56 -12.61
C GLU A 92 1.35 6.74 -11.16
N ALA A 93 0.44 7.05 -10.24
CA ALA A 93 0.73 7.24 -8.82
C ALA A 93 1.34 5.97 -8.19
N ILE A 94 0.76 4.80 -8.47
CA ILE A 94 1.27 3.55 -7.94
C ILE A 94 2.59 3.16 -8.60
N GLY A 95 2.80 3.46 -9.88
CA GLY A 95 4.12 3.27 -10.52
C GLY A 95 5.23 4.08 -9.82
N ILE A 96 4.92 5.31 -9.42
CA ILE A 96 5.82 6.14 -8.60
C ILE A 96 6.02 5.52 -7.22
N LEU A 97 4.94 5.05 -6.59
CA LEU A 97 4.99 4.39 -5.28
C LEU A 97 5.86 3.12 -5.28
N VAL A 98 5.78 2.30 -6.32
CA VAL A 98 6.63 1.12 -6.54
C VAL A 98 8.10 1.55 -6.61
N THR A 99 8.40 2.56 -7.42
CA THR A 99 9.76 3.08 -7.58
C THR A 99 10.30 3.61 -6.25
N ALA A 100 9.51 4.38 -5.52
CA ALA A 100 9.88 4.91 -4.21
C ALA A 100 10.08 3.78 -3.18
N GLY A 101 9.25 2.74 -3.22
CA GLY A 101 9.40 1.54 -2.40
C GLY A 101 10.70 0.77 -2.69
N GLN A 102 11.05 0.60 -3.96
CA GLN A 102 12.33 -0.01 -4.36
C GLN A 102 13.54 0.81 -3.93
N VAL A 103 13.48 2.14 -4.05
CA VAL A 103 14.53 3.04 -3.56
C VAL A 103 14.68 2.94 -2.03
N TRP A 104 13.56 2.85 -1.31
CA TRP A 104 13.59 2.66 0.13
C TRP A 104 14.24 1.32 0.52
N LEU A 105 13.87 0.24 -0.16
CA LEU A 105 14.47 -1.10 0.05
C LEU A 105 15.99 -1.08 -0.22
N ALA A 106 16.41 -0.43 -1.32
CA ALA A 106 17.84 -0.31 -1.65
C ALA A 106 18.63 0.50 -0.60
N LYS A 107 17.99 1.50 0.04
CA LYS A 107 18.61 2.26 1.13
C LYS A 107 18.74 1.43 2.40
N GLU A 108 17.73 0.69 2.81
CA GLU A 108 17.85 -0.18 4.01
C GLU A 108 18.94 -1.24 3.83
N VAL A 109 19.07 -1.83 2.63
CA VAL A 109 20.14 -2.80 2.33
C VAL A 109 21.54 -2.17 2.30
N SER A 110 21.64 -0.86 2.01
CA SER A 110 22.92 -0.15 2.00
C SER A 110 23.35 0.37 3.39
N GLU A 111 22.43 0.37 4.37
CA GLU A 111 22.70 0.79 5.75
C GLU A 111 22.96 -0.39 6.70
N GLU A 112 22.90 -1.64 6.21
CA GLU A 112 23.39 -2.87 6.85
C GLU A 112 24.85 -3.21 6.46
#